data_AF-A0A8J2P8U5-F1
#
_entry.id   AF-A0A8J2P8U5-F1
#
_cell.length_a   1.000
_cell.length_b   1.000
_cell.length_c   1.000
_cell.angle_alpha   90.00
_cell.angle_beta   90.00
_cell.angle_gamma   90.00
#
_symmetry.space_group_name_H-M   'P 1'
#
loop_
_entity.id
_entity.type
_entity.pdbx_description
1 polymer ?
#
loop_
_entity_poly.entity_id
_entity_poly.type
_entity_poly.pdbx_seq_one_letter_code
_entity_poly.pdbx_strand_id
1 'polypeptide(L)' 'YDARNEKEPRHMTLKNDWGLRLYFRVWPSSRRSPALMIRDLQPTDAGLYRCRVDYRNSPTANSIIRLKIIGNLFN' A
#
# COMPACT_ATOMS: atom_id res chain seq x y z
N TYR A 1 -6.04 -13.64 -5.54
CA TYR A 1 -4.81 -13.46 -6.35
C TYR A 1 -3.82 -14.52 -5.91
N ASP A 2 -3.32 -15.34 -6.83
CA ASP A 2 -2.33 -16.38 -6.56
C ASP A 2 -1.08 -16.09 -7.40
N ALA A 3 -0.02 -15.58 -6.77
CA ALA A 3 1.18 -15.14 -7.48
C ALA A 3 2.00 -16.28 -8.09
N ARG A 4 1.74 -17.55 -7.72
CA ARG A 4 2.53 -18.70 -8.16
C ARG A 4 2.37 -18.98 -9.66
N ASN A 5 1.20 -18.68 -10.21
CA ASN A 5 0.86 -18.92 -11.62
C ASN A 5 0.96 -17.65 -12.49
N GLU A 6 1.40 -16.52 -11.92
CA GLU A 6 1.46 -15.25 -12.62
C GLU A 6 2.84 -15.08 -13.27
N LYS A 7 2.88 -14.77 -14.57
CA LYS A 7 4.12 -14.63 -15.35
C LYS A 7 4.84 -13.29 -15.12
N GLU A 8 4.07 -12.26 -14.77
CA GLU A 8 4.55 -10.91 -14.46
C GLU A 8 4.04 -10.47 -13.07
N PRO A 9 4.77 -9.60 -12.36
CA PRO A 9 4.30 -9.04 -11.10
C PRO A 9 3.04 -8.20 -11.33
N ARG A 10 1.95 -8.52 -10.63
CA ARG A 10 0.75 -7.66 -10.60
C ARG A 10 0.72 -6.83 -9.33
N HIS A 11 0.30 -5.58 -9.50
CA HIS A 11 0.01 -4.65 -8.42
C HIS A 11 -1.50 -4.45 -8.36
N MET A 12 -2.13 -4.81 -7.23
CA MET A 12 -3.57 -4.70 -7.05
C MET A 12 -3.86 -3.91 -5.76
N THR A 13 -4.78 -2.97 -5.84
CA THR A 13 -5.37 -2.33 -4.67
C THR A 13 -6.61 -3.11 -4.25
N LEU A 14 -6.68 -3.54 -2.98
CA LEU A 14 -7.97 -3.94 -2.42
C LEU A 14 -8.86 -2.70 -2.41
N LYS A 15 -9.94 -2.78 -3.18
CA LYS A 15 -11.03 -1.81 -3.28
C LYS A 15 -10.76 -0.61 -4.19
N ASN A 16 -11.44 -0.69 -5.33
CA ASN A 16 -11.84 0.42 -6.18
C ASN A 16 -12.54 1.47 -5.27
N ASP A 17 -12.29 2.75 -5.51
CA ASP A 17 -13.03 3.92 -4.95
C ASP A 17 -12.53 4.62 -3.66
N TRP A 18 -11.22 4.89 -3.56
CA TRP A 18 -10.68 5.96 -2.68
C TRP A 18 -10.16 7.14 -3.51
N GLY A 19 -11.08 7.70 -4.32
CA GLY A 19 -10.88 8.67 -5.40
C GLY A 19 -9.69 9.60 -5.26
N LEU A 20 -8.83 9.64 -6.29
CA LEU A 20 -7.65 10.50 -6.51
C LEU A 20 -6.60 10.63 -5.39
N ARG A 21 -6.91 10.37 -4.12
CA ARG A 21 -6.06 10.65 -2.96
C ARG A 21 -5.20 9.47 -2.59
N LEU A 22 -5.72 8.25 -2.67
CA LEU A 22 -4.98 7.02 -2.35
C LEU A 22 -4.60 6.29 -3.64
N TYR A 23 -3.31 6.08 -3.87
CA TYR A 23 -2.83 5.34 -5.05
C TYR A 23 -1.50 4.64 -4.79
N PHE A 24 -1.25 3.53 -5.48
CA PHE A 24 0.06 2.89 -5.45
C PHE A 24 1.01 3.56 -6.43
N ARG A 25 2.22 3.86 -5.96
CA ARG A 25 3.32 4.29 -6.80
C ARG A 25 4.30 3.13 -6.94
N VAL A 26 4.50 2.71 -8.18
CA VAL A 26 5.49 1.71 -8.58
C VAL A 26 6.54 2.44 -9.41
N TRP A 27 7.81 2.22 -9.11
CA TRP A 27 8.90 2.78 -9.88
C TRP A 27 9.48 1.72 -10.81
N PRO A 28 9.80 2.07 -12.07
CA PRO A 28 10.38 1.12 -13.02
C PRO A 28 11.82 0.72 -12.68
N SER A 29 12.50 1.46 -11.77
CA SER A 29 13.87 1.15 -11.34
C SER A 29 13.89 0.44 -9.99
N SER A 30 14.77 -0.56 -9.87
CA SER A 30 14.92 -1.45 -8.71
C SER A 30 15.36 -0.78 -7.40
N ARG A 31 15.61 0.53 -7.41
CA ARG A 31 16.10 1.27 -6.23
C ARG A 31 15.00 1.72 -5.27
N ARG A 32 13.73 1.61 -5.66
CA ARG A 32 12.60 2.05 -4.82
C ARG A 32 11.54 0.96 -4.73
N SER A 33 11.23 0.58 -3.50
CA SER A 33 10.12 -0.33 -3.22
C SER A 33 8.78 0.33 -3.60
N PRO A 34 7.79 -0.44 -4.08
CA PRO A 34 6.43 0.06 -4.26
C PRO A 34 5.89 0.67 -2.97
N ALA A 35 5.12 1.76 -3.10
CA ALA A 35 4.57 2.46 -1.95
C ALA A 35 3.10 2.81 -2.15
N LEU A 36 2.33 2.79 -1.06
CA LEU A 36 1.02 3.42 -1.00
C LEU A 36 1.21 4.91 -0.72
N MET A 37 0.67 5.74 -1.60
CA MET A 37 0.65 7.19 -1.45
C MET A 37 -0.75 7.61 -0.97
N ILE A 38 -0.82 8.48 0.02
CA ILE A 38 -2.05 9.08 0.54
C ILE A 38 -1.90 10.60 0.46
N ARG A 39 -2.71 11.27 -0.38
CA ARG A 39 -2.76 12.73 -0.51
C ARG A 39 -3.90 13.30 0.33
N ASP A 40 -3.72 14.54 0.79
CA ASP A 40 -4.70 15.29 1.58
C ASP A 40 -5.27 14.45 2.73
N LEU A 41 -4.37 14.00 3.62
CA LEU A 41 -4.67 13.13 4.75
C LEU A 41 -5.85 13.66 5.56
N GLN A 42 -6.86 12.82 5.75
CA GLN A 42 -8.03 13.10 6.56
C GLN A 42 -8.01 12.26 7.84
N PRO A 43 -8.69 12.68 8.92
CA PRO A 43 -8.82 11.88 10.14
C PRO A 43 -9.37 10.45 9.87
N THR A 44 -10.24 10.30 8.87
CA THR A 44 -10.82 9.01 8.45
C THR A 44 -9.81 8.07 7.78
N ASP A 45 -8.65 8.57 7.38
CA ASP A 45 -7.58 7.74 6.81
C ASP A 45 -6.80 7.00 7.93
N ALA A 46 -7.01 7.34 9.21
CA ALA A 46 -6.41 6.61 10.33
C ALA A 46 -6.86 5.14 10.35
N GLY A 47 -5.92 4.23 10.60
CA GLY A 47 -6.25 2.80 10.60
C GLY A 47 -5.04 1.88 10.52
N LEU A 48 -5.33 0.58 10.39
CA LEU A 48 -4.32 -0.43 10.11
C LEU A 48 -4.21 -0.65 8.61
N TYR A 49 -3.00 -0.49 8.09
CA TYR A 49 -2.65 -0.71 6.70
C TYR A 49 -1.83 -2.00 6.61
N ARG A 50 -2.13 -2.83 5.61
CA ARG A 50 -1.40 -4.08 5.36
C ARG A 50 -0.72 -4.01 4.00
N CYS A 51 0.60 -4.08 4.00
CA CYS A 51 1.37 -4.43 2.81
C CYS A 51 1.45 -5.96 2.73
N ARG A 52 1.08 -6.52 1.58
CA ARG A 52 1.18 -7.95 1.30
C ARG A 52 2.02 -8.14 0.04
N VAL A 53 3.06 -8.97 0.13
CA VAL A 53 3.89 -9.35 -1.02
C VAL A 53 3.80 -10.85 -1.16
N ASP A 54 3.26 -11.29 -2.29
CA ASP A 54 3.17 -12.69 -2.65
C ASP A 54 4.34 -13.07 -3.56
N TYR A 55 5.16 -14.03 -3.14
CA TYR A 55 6.28 -14.57 -3.91
C TYR A 55 5.90 -15.92 -4.52
N ARG A 56 6.52 -16.28 -5.64
CA ARG A 56 6.29 -17.60 -6.28
C ARG A 56 6.81 -18.75 -5.43
N ASN A 57 8.05 -18.62 -4.95
CA ASN A 57 8.81 -19.69 -4.32
C ASN A 57 9.17 -19.37 -2.86
N SER A 58 8.47 -18.41 -2.25
CA SER A 58 8.73 -18.01 -0.87
C SER A 58 7.41 -17.68 -0.18
N PRO A 59 7.35 -17.79 1.16
CA PRO A 59 6.15 -17.43 1.90
C PRO A 59 5.73 -15.98 1.64
N THR A 60 4.43 -15.73 1.60
CA THR A 60 3.88 -14.37 1.55
C THR A 60 4.43 -13.54 2.70
N ALA A 61 5.07 -12.41 2.40
CA ALA A 61 5.45 -11.43 3.41
C ALA A 61 4.28 -10.48 3.69
N ASN A 62 4.07 -10.16 4.97
CA ASN A 62 3.07 -9.19 5.40
C ASN A 62 3.72 -8.18 6.35
N SER A 63 3.43 -6.90 6.11
CA SER A 63 3.78 -5.82 7.03
C SER A 63 2.51 -5.08 7.40
N ILE A 64 2.23 -4.96 8.69
CA ILE A 64 1.07 -4.23 9.20
C ILE A 64 1.59 -2.94 9.85
N ILE A 65 1.07 -1.82 9.39
CA ILE A 65 1.46 -0.48 9.81
C ILE A 65 0.23 0.22 10.35
N ARG A 66 0.35 0.87 11.51
CA ARG A 66 -0.71 1.71 12.06
C ARG A 66 -0.48 3.16 11.63
N LEU A 67 -1.43 3.72 10.87
CA LEU A 67 -1.47 5.14 10.58
C LEU A 67 -2.30 5.84 11.66
N LYS A 68 -1.64 6.70 12.43
CA LYS A 68 -2.30 7.62 13.37
C LYS A 68 -2.25 9.02 12.77
N ILE A 69 -3.40 9.67 12.68
CA ILE A 69 -3.49 11.08 12.27
C ILE A 69 -3.51 11.91 13.54
N ILE A 70 -2.60 12.89 13.61
CA ILE A 70 -2.52 13.84 14.71
C ILE A 70 -2.79 15.21 14.10
N GLY A 71 -3.76 15.94 14.66
CA GLY A 71 -4.14 17.28 14.22
C GLY A 71 -3.12 18.34 14.63
N ASN A 72 -3.56 19.60 14.73
CA ASN A 72 -2.67 20.70 15.15
C ASN A 72 -1.99 20.37 16.48
N LEU A 73 -0.65 20.34 16.43
CA LEU A 73 0.23 20.12 17.57
C LEU A 73 0.55 21.42 18.33
N PHE A 74 0.09 22.56 17.84
CA PHE A 74 0.30 23.87 18.43
C PHE A 74 -1.00 24.69 18.35
N ASN A 75 -1.53 25.04 19.53
CA ASN A 75 -2.49 26.13 19.76
C ASN A 75 -1.74 27.24 20.48
#